data_AF-A0A8D9FFI0-F1
#
_entry.id   AF-A0A8D9FFI0-F1
#
_cell.length_a   1.000
_cell.length_b   1.000
_cell.length_c   1.000
_cell.angle_alpha   90.00
_cell.angle_beta   90.00
_cell.angle_gamma   90.00
#
_symmetry.space_group_name_H-M   'P 1'
#
loop_
_entity.id
_entity.type
_entity.pdbx_description
1 polymer ?
#
loop_
_entity_poly.entity_id
_entity_poly.type
_entity_poly.pdbx_seq_one_letter_code
_entity_poly.pdbx_strand_id
1 'polypeptide(L)'
;PVFFQLAYFTKLSIMYRISKSLQCLGVKCGQFNWNGLLSARLATKSTKDDGGNKCKDENGDKKSNQAYKIPDRLKDIPEQESPLFFESVEYYFHRAIQNLIPDFDVSMKDRKFIDEHNERRRNGIIMLMQNYSSLLEIQFPFRRDNGEYELIQCYRCHHCKHKLPVKGGIRYALDVCADEVKALAALMTYKNSCVNVPFGGAKGGIRIDPHKFNSQELERITRKFALELAKKSYVGPGIDVPAPDYNTGAKEMSWFYDSYAKTIGHSDINAMGIVTGKPLFLGGIRGRESATGRGVFNSTDIFLNNEEYMCEIGLTPTMKDKTFIVQGFGNVGYHAARYFQKNGGKCLGIIEQDTA
;
A
#
# COMPACT_ATOMS: atom_id res chain seq x y z
N PRO A 1 -4.65 19.74 2.98
CA PRO A 1 -5.95 19.39 2.32
C PRO A 1 -5.81 18.72 0.93
N VAL A 2 -4.72 18.99 0.19
CA VAL A 2 -4.39 18.40 -1.13
C VAL A 2 -3.48 17.14 -1.01
N PHE A 3 -2.99 16.86 0.20
CA PHE A 3 -1.90 15.90 0.43
C PHE A 3 -2.33 14.45 0.63
N PHE A 4 -3.64 14.13 0.63
CA PHE A 4 -4.16 12.76 0.81
C PHE A 4 -4.35 11.99 -0.51
N GLN A 5 -4.08 12.61 -1.66
CA GLN A 5 -4.61 12.21 -2.97
C GLN A 5 -3.67 11.36 -3.85
N LEU A 6 -2.33 11.47 -3.75
CA LEU A 6 -1.43 10.72 -4.64
C LEU A 6 -1.15 9.26 -4.23
N ALA A 7 -1.25 8.91 -2.94
CA ALA A 7 -0.91 7.55 -2.49
C ALA A 7 -1.93 6.47 -2.90
N TYR A 8 -3.08 6.87 -3.44
CA TYR A 8 -4.08 5.92 -3.91
C TYR A 8 -3.75 5.37 -5.30
N PHE A 9 -3.01 6.09 -6.14
CA PHE A 9 -2.68 5.62 -7.49
C PHE A 9 -1.64 4.49 -7.49
N THR A 10 -0.67 4.48 -6.56
CA THR A 10 0.24 3.34 -6.38
C THR A 10 -0.50 2.11 -5.85
N LYS A 11 -1.50 2.29 -4.99
CA LYS A 11 -2.32 1.17 -4.48
C LYS A 11 -3.31 0.67 -5.55
N LEU A 12 -3.96 1.53 -6.31
CA LEU A 12 -4.91 1.15 -7.38
C LEU A 12 -4.20 0.66 -8.65
N SER A 13 -3.07 1.23 -9.07
CA SER A 13 -2.35 0.75 -10.26
C SER A 13 -1.65 -0.59 -10.01
N ILE A 14 -1.17 -0.83 -8.78
CA ILE A 14 -0.64 -2.13 -8.37
C ILE A 14 -1.80 -3.13 -8.12
N MET A 15 -2.88 -2.76 -7.41
CA MET A 15 -4.03 -3.66 -7.21
C MET A 15 -4.82 -3.94 -8.50
N TYR A 16 -4.90 -3.01 -9.45
CA TYR A 16 -5.59 -3.22 -10.74
C TYR A 16 -4.78 -4.12 -11.67
N ARG A 17 -3.44 -4.04 -11.64
CA ARG A 17 -2.59 -5.00 -12.34
C ARG A 17 -2.65 -6.40 -11.70
N ILE A 18 -2.74 -6.49 -10.37
CA ILE A 18 -2.94 -7.76 -9.64
C ILE A 18 -4.35 -8.33 -9.85
N SER A 19 -5.38 -7.48 -9.98
CA SER A 19 -6.73 -7.92 -10.35
C SER A 19 -6.78 -8.52 -11.75
N LYS A 20 -5.92 -8.04 -12.66
CA LYS A 20 -5.78 -8.60 -14.01
C LYS A 20 -5.12 -10.00 -13.99
N SER A 21 -4.24 -10.26 -13.03
CA SER A 21 -3.65 -11.57 -12.75
C SER A 21 -4.64 -12.60 -12.19
N LEU A 22 -5.70 -12.14 -11.51
CA LEU A 22 -6.75 -12.98 -10.91
C LEU A 22 -7.97 -13.19 -11.83
N GLN A 23 -8.06 -12.49 -12.97
CA GLN A 23 -9.14 -12.61 -13.95
C GLN A 23 -8.76 -13.49 -15.13
N CYS A 24 -8.49 -14.76 -14.84
CA CYS A 24 -8.60 -15.85 -15.81
C CYS A 24 -9.80 -16.73 -15.49
N LEU A 25 -10.99 -16.12 -15.54
CA LEU A 25 -12.27 -16.80 -15.74
C LEU A 25 -13.03 -16.09 -16.88
N GLY A 26 -12.48 -16.18 -18.10
CA GLY A 26 -13.31 -16.32 -19.29
C GLY A 26 -14.03 -15.09 -19.88
N VAL A 27 -13.55 -13.86 -19.73
CA VAL A 27 -14.10 -12.72 -20.49
C VAL A 27 -13.04 -12.02 -21.35
N LYS A 28 -13.09 -12.28 -22.67
CA LYS A 28 -12.32 -11.51 -23.68
C LYS A 28 -12.88 -10.10 -23.77
N CYS A 29 -12.13 -9.11 -23.28
CA CYS A 29 -12.40 -7.69 -23.56
C CYS A 29 -11.13 -7.03 -24.12
N GLY A 30 -11.30 -6.23 -25.17
CA GLY A 30 -10.31 -5.91 -26.20
C GLY A 30 -8.97 -5.33 -25.74
N GLN A 31 -7.92 -5.66 -26.50
CA GLN A 31 -6.54 -5.21 -26.30
C GLN A 31 -6.43 -3.68 -26.37
N PHE A 32 -6.08 -3.05 -25.25
CA PHE A 32 -5.54 -1.69 -25.21
C PHE A 32 -4.04 -1.78 -24.94
N ASN A 33 -3.22 -1.35 -25.91
CA ASN A 33 -1.76 -1.42 -25.85
C ASN A 33 -1.19 -0.22 -25.08
N TRP A 34 -0.87 -0.41 -23.80
CA TRP A 34 -0.37 0.63 -22.89
C TRP A 34 1.13 0.94 -23.02
N ASN A 35 1.87 0.24 -23.91
CA ASN A 35 3.31 0.45 -24.07
C ASN A 35 3.68 1.78 -24.76
N GLY A 36 2.72 2.43 -25.45
CA GLY A 36 2.97 3.68 -26.17
C GLY A 36 2.90 4.96 -25.33
N LEU A 37 2.26 4.95 -24.14
CA LEU A 37 2.04 6.18 -23.36
C LEU A 37 3.23 6.56 -22.47
N LEU A 38 4.13 5.62 -22.17
CA LEU A 38 5.32 5.86 -21.34
C LEU A 38 6.54 6.36 -22.14
N SER A 39 6.51 6.29 -23.47
CA SER A 39 7.63 6.68 -24.33
C SER A 39 7.54 8.12 -24.87
N ALA A 40 6.38 8.79 -24.78
CA ALA A 40 6.14 10.01 -25.56
C ALA A 40 6.41 11.35 -24.85
N ARG A 41 6.88 11.39 -23.59
CA ARG A 41 7.06 12.68 -22.88
C ARG A 41 8.24 12.78 -21.90
N LEU A 42 9.41 12.29 -22.31
CA LEU A 42 10.71 12.70 -21.72
C LEU A 42 11.69 13.30 -22.74
N ALA A 43 11.24 13.57 -23.97
CA ALA A 43 12.04 14.22 -24.99
C ALA A 43 11.44 15.60 -25.32
N THR A 44 11.82 16.65 -24.58
CA THR A 44 12.07 18.00 -25.11
C THR A 44 12.50 18.97 -23.99
N LYS A 45 13.79 19.30 -23.96
CA LYS A 45 14.36 20.68 -24.03
C LYS A 45 15.83 20.63 -23.60
N SER A 46 16.72 20.41 -24.58
CA SER A 46 18.10 20.86 -24.50
C SER A 46 18.31 21.77 -25.70
N THR A 47 18.31 23.07 -25.45
CA THR A 47 18.73 24.09 -26.41
C THR A 47 20.24 23.99 -26.57
N LYS A 48 20.68 23.84 -27.82
CA LYS A 48 22.07 23.95 -28.24
C LYS A 48 22.53 25.41 -28.11
N ASP A 49 23.65 25.63 -27.45
CA ASP A 49 24.53 26.76 -27.71
C ASP A 49 25.92 26.20 -28.00
N ASP A 50 26.39 26.43 -29.23
CA ASP A 50 27.71 26.07 -29.70
C ASP A 50 28.73 27.13 -29.27
N GLY A 51 29.84 26.70 -28.67
CA GLY A 51 30.96 27.56 -28.33
C GLY A 51 32.13 26.75 -27.79
N GLY A 52 33.05 26.37 -28.68
CA GLY A 52 34.19 25.52 -28.32
C GLY A 52 35.24 26.23 -27.47
N ASN A 53 35.90 25.48 -26.59
CA ASN A 53 37.35 25.59 -26.43
C ASN A 53 37.94 24.28 -25.88
N LYS A 54 39.07 23.85 -26.47
CA LYS A 54 39.85 22.68 -26.05
C LYS A 54 40.72 23.05 -24.86
N CYS A 55 40.76 22.19 -23.83
CA CYS A 55 41.97 21.92 -23.05
C CYS A 55 41.93 20.46 -22.57
N LYS A 56 43.04 19.74 -22.81
CA LYS A 56 43.34 18.41 -22.31
C LYS A 56 43.91 18.56 -20.90
N ASP A 57 43.58 17.63 -20.00
CA ASP A 57 44.37 17.14 -18.84
C ASP A 57 43.64 15.86 -18.35
N GLU A 58 44.12 14.66 -18.70
CA GLU A 58 44.97 13.74 -17.91
C GLU A 58 44.29 13.10 -16.67
N ASN A 59 44.11 11.77 -16.77
CA ASN A 59 43.84 10.78 -15.71
C ASN A 59 42.73 11.08 -14.68
N GLY A 60 41.48 10.86 -15.08
CA GLY A 60 40.35 10.69 -14.17
C GLY A 60 39.75 9.29 -14.27
N ASP A 61 39.64 8.60 -13.13
CA ASP A 61 38.91 7.35 -12.94
C ASP A 61 37.67 7.27 -13.84
N LYS A 62 37.60 6.24 -14.68
CA LYS A 62 36.39 5.88 -15.41
C LYS A 62 35.31 5.48 -14.40
N LYS A 63 34.58 6.46 -13.85
CA LYS A 63 33.29 6.22 -13.18
C LYS A 63 32.34 5.71 -14.25
N SER A 64 32.31 4.39 -14.42
CA SER A 64 31.30 3.71 -15.20
C SER A 64 29.95 4.10 -14.61
N ASN A 65 29.22 4.94 -15.32
CA ASN A 65 27.84 5.28 -15.01
C ASN A 65 26.98 4.05 -15.30
N GLN A 66 27.14 2.99 -14.50
CA GLN A 66 26.44 1.74 -14.69
C GLN A 66 24.99 1.96 -14.28
N ALA A 67 24.12 2.02 -15.29
CA ALA A 67 22.68 2.10 -15.07
C ALA A 67 22.26 0.98 -14.11
N TYR A 68 21.47 1.34 -13.10
CA TYR A 68 21.00 0.39 -12.11
C TYR A 68 20.19 -0.72 -12.76
N LYS A 69 20.53 -1.96 -12.39
CA LYS A 69 19.91 -3.15 -12.93
C LYS A 69 18.92 -3.72 -11.93
N ILE A 70 17.71 -3.99 -12.40
CA ILE A 70 16.74 -4.80 -11.66
C ILE A 70 17.37 -6.19 -11.46
N PRO A 71 17.28 -6.79 -10.25
CA PRO A 71 17.76 -8.15 -10.00
C PRO A 71 17.21 -9.15 -11.01
N ASP A 72 18.05 -10.09 -11.45
CA ASP A 72 17.69 -11.04 -12.52
C ASP A 72 16.42 -11.84 -12.19
N ARG A 73 16.24 -12.25 -10.93
CA ARG A 73 15.06 -12.98 -10.47
C ARG A 73 13.73 -12.25 -10.66
N LEU A 74 13.75 -10.92 -10.82
CA LEU A 74 12.54 -10.08 -10.92
C LEU A 74 12.23 -9.67 -12.35
N LYS A 75 13.07 -9.98 -13.33
CA LYS A 75 12.93 -9.48 -14.70
C LYS A 75 11.65 -9.99 -15.38
N ASP A 76 11.27 -11.22 -15.09
CA ASP A 76 10.17 -11.91 -15.76
C ASP A 76 8.81 -11.68 -15.07
N ILE A 77 8.80 -10.98 -13.93
CA ILE A 77 7.58 -10.64 -13.16
C ILE A 77 6.48 -9.99 -14.02
N PRO A 78 6.77 -9.06 -14.96
CA PRO A 78 5.73 -8.46 -15.80
C PRO A 78 5.05 -9.43 -16.77
N GLU A 79 5.70 -10.55 -17.09
CA GLU A 79 5.21 -11.56 -18.04
C GLU A 79 4.49 -12.71 -17.33
N GLN A 80 4.71 -12.86 -16.03
CA GLN A 80 4.04 -13.87 -15.22
C GLN A 80 2.57 -13.56 -15.03
N GLU A 81 1.73 -14.58 -15.19
CA GLU A 81 0.28 -14.46 -15.03
C GLU A 81 -0.12 -14.29 -13.56
N SER A 82 0.56 -14.99 -12.64
CA SER A 82 0.33 -14.94 -11.20
C SER A 82 1.65 -14.95 -10.40
N PRO A 83 2.43 -13.85 -10.44
CA PRO A 83 3.66 -13.72 -9.67
C PRO A 83 3.38 -13.69 -8.16
N LEU A 84 4.39 -14.01 -7.35
CA LEU A 84 4.34 -13.74 -5.91
C LEU A 84 4.10 -12.24 -5.68
N PHE A 85 3.25 -11.93 -4.71
CA PHE A 85 2.81 -10.55 -4.51
C PHE A 85 3.96 -9.70 -3.98
N PHE A 86 4.80 -10.24 -3.09
CA PHE A 86 5.96 -9.49 -2.59
C PHE A 86 6.96 -9.18 -3.71
N GLU A 87 7.25 -10.15 -4.57
CA GLU A 87 8.16 -9.97 -5.72
C GLU A 87 7.60 -8.95 -6.73
N SER A 88 6.29 -8.93 -6.91
CA SER A 88 5.61 -7.92 -7.74
C SER A 88 5.85 -6.50 -7.21
N VAL A 89 5.68 -6.30 -5.90
CA VAL A 89 5.93 -4.99 -5.27
C VAL A 89 7.40 -4.61 -5.37
N GLU A 90 8.28 -5.59 -5.19
CA GLU A 90 9.73 -5.42 -5.26
C GLU A 90 10.19 -5.02 -6.67
N TYR A 91 9.64 -5.64 -7.72
CA TYR A 91 9.89 -5.25 -9.09
C TYR A 91 9.55 -3.77 -9.33
N TYR A 92 8.38 -3.30 -8.88
CA TYR A 92 7.99 -1.89 -9.02
C TYR A 92 8.88 -0.96 -8.20
N PHE A 93 9.36 -1.41 -7.04
CA PHE A 93 10.35 -0.67 -6.26
C PHE A 93 11.65 -0.48 -7.05
N HIS A 94 12.24 -1.56 -7.59
CA HIS A 94 13.47 -1.47 -8.38
C HIS A 94 13.30 -0.62 -9.64
N ARG A 95 12.16 -0.73 -10.32
CA ARG A 95 11.82 0.11 -11.48
C ARG A 95 11.73 1.60 -11.11
N ALA A 96 11.22 1.93 -9.92
CA ALA A 96 11.21 3.32 -9.44
C ALA A 96 12.64 3.81 -9.15
N ILE A 97 13.48 2.98 -8.53
CA ILE A 97 14.88 3.31 -8.25
C ILE A 97 15.67 3.61 -9.53
N GLN A 98 15.46 2.87 -10.62
CA GLN A 98 16.11 3.15 -11.91
C GLN A 98 15.91 4.60 -12.39
N ASN A 99 14.71 5.16 -12.16
CA ASN A 99 14.40 6.53 -12.55
C ASN A 99 14.91 7.57 -11.54
N LEU A 100 15.06 7.19 -10.27
CA LEU A 100 15.35 8.12 -9.18
C LEU A 100 16.84 8.25 -8.84
N ILE A 101 17.71 7.39 -9.38
CA ILE A 101 19.15 7.43 -9.05
C ILE A 101 19.82 8.78 -9.31
N PRO A 102 19.58 9.47 -10.44
CA PRO A 102 20.19 10.77 -10.67
C PRO A 102 19.87 11.77 -9.56
N ASP A 103 18.59 11.83 -9.16
CA ASP A 103 18.11 12.70 -8.09
C ASP A 103 18.63 12.27 -6.72
N PHE A 104 18.73 10.96 -6.49
CA PHE A 104 19.27 10.40 -5.26
C PHE A 104 20.74 10.79 -5.08
N ASP A 105 21.54 10.67 -6.14
CA ASP A 105 22.96 11.04 -6.13
C ASP A 105 23.15 12.53 -5.87
N VAL A 106 22.31 13.39 -6.47
CA VAL A 106 22.30 14.83 -6.15
C VAL A 106 21.99 15.05 -4.67
N SER A 107 20.95 14.41 -4.13
CA SER A 107 20.54 14.57 -2.72
C SER A 107 21.56 14.08 -1.68
N MET A 108 22.54 13.29 -2.12
CA MET A 108 23.61 12.73 -1.28
C MET A 108 24.87 13.59 -1.30
N LYS A 109 25.09 14.43 -2.31
CA LYS A 109 26.29 15.29 -2.45
C LYS A 109 26.41 16.32 -1.33
N ASP A 110 25.30 16.89 -0.90
CA ASP A 110 25.29 17.97 0.10
C ASP A 110 25.50 17.48 1.54
N ARG A 111 25.56 16.15 1.73
CA ARG A 111 25.66 15.55 3.05
C ARG A 111 27.11 15.15 3.33
N LYS A 112 27.75 15.84 4.27
CA LYS A 112 29.08 15.47 4.76
C LYS A 112 29.01 14.14 5.51
N PHE A 113 29.68 13.12 5.00
CA PHE A 113 29.73 11.79 5.61
C PHE A 113 31.18 11.36 5.85
N ILE A 114 31.35 10.38 6.74
CA ILE A 114 32.64 9.81 7.16
C ILE A 114 33.28 8.92 6.07
N ASP A 115 32.48 8.41 5.13
CA ASP A 115 32.91 7.51 4.05
C ASP A 115 32.74 8.21 2.68
N GLU A 116 33.77 8.14 1.84
CA GLU A 116 33.83 8.80 0.52
C GLU A 116 32.99 8.08 -0.55
N HIS A 117 32.52 6.86 -0.28
CA HIS A 117 31.80 6.04 -1.25
C HIS A 117 30.27 6.22 -1.20
N ASN A 118 29.77 7.36 -1.70
CA ASN A 118 28.34 7.68 -1.79
C ASN A 118 27.49 6.59 -2.47
N GLU A 119 28.04 5.87 -3.45
CA GLU A 119 27.36 4.77 -4.14
C GLU A 119 27.08 3.56 -3.24
N ARG A 120 28.06 3.12 -2.44
CA ARG A 120 27.87 1.99 -1.51
C ARG A 120 26.79 2.32 -0.48
N ARG A 121 26.81 3.56 0.01
CA ARG A 121 25.80 4.06 0.94
C ARG A 121 24.41 4.12 0.31
N ARG A 122 24.27 4.65 -0.91
CA ARG A 122 23.02 4.66 -1.67
C ARG A 122 22.47 3.24 -1.81
N ASN A 123 23.31 2.30 -2.26
CA ASN A 123 22.90 0.90 -2.42
C ASN A 123 22.50 0.26 -1.09
N GLY A 124 23.19 0.58 0.01
CA GLY A 124 22.81 0.18 1.36
C GLY A 124 21.45 0.72 1.80
N ILE A 125 21.15 2.00 1.51
CA ILE A 125 19.84 2.60 1.80
C ILE A 125 18.73 1.92 0.99
N ILE A 126 18.97 1.69 -0.31
CA ILE A 126 18.02 0.98 -1.18
C ILE A 126 17.72 -0.42 -0.61
N MET A 127 18.75 -1.15 -0.21
CA MET A 127 18.62 -2.49 0.39
C MET A 127 17.82 -2.47 1.70
N LEU A 128 17.95 -1.42 2.52
CA LEU A 128 17.16 -1.23 3.74
C LEU A 128 15.69 -0.88 3.43
N MET A 129 15.43 -0.15 2.35
CA MET A 129 14.06 0.23 1.94
C MET A 129 13.31 -0.87 1.19
N GLN A 130 14.04 -1.81 0.60
CA GLN A 130 13.52 -2.96 -0.15
C GLN A 130 13.00 -4.06 0.78
N ASN A 131 13.73 -4.33 1.86
CA ASN A 131 13.43 -5.44 2.76
C ASN A 131 12.44 -5.04 3.86
N TYR A 132 11.68 -6.01 4.35
CA TYR A 132 10.88 -5.83 5.55
C TYR A 132 11.75 -6.01 6.81
N SER A 133 11.43 -5.26 7.86
CA SER A 133 12.19 -5.27 9.11
C SER A 133 11.92 -6.52 9.94
N SER A 134 10.66 -6.93 10.05
CA SER A 134 10.29 -8.08 10.86
C SER A 134 8.92 -8.64 10.45
N LEU A 135 8.78 -9.96 10.47
CA LEU A 135 7.51 -10.67 10.35
C LEU A 135 7.27 -11.48 11.61
N LEU A 136 6.07 -11.36 12.17
CA LEU A 136 5.61 -12.15 13.29
C LEU A 136 4.50 -13.08 12.82
N GLU A 137 4.78 -14.38 12.86
CA GLU A 137 3.80 -15.45 12.70
C GLU A 137 3.34 -15.93 14.07
N ILE A 138 2.03 -16.11 14.22
CA ILE A 138 1.39 -16.51 15.46
C ILE A 138 0.39 -17.60 15.12
N GLN A 139 0.42 -18.68 15.90
CA GLN A 139 -0.62 -19.69 15.88
C GLN A 139 -1.14 -19.86 17.31
N PHE A 140 -2.45 -19.88 17.48
CA PHE A 140 -3.05 -20.15 18.77
C PHE A 140 -4.26 -21.09 18.65
N PRO A 141 -4.47 -21.98 19.63
CA PRO A 141 -5.67 -22.80 19.67
C PRO A 141 -6.88 -21.94 19.98
N PHE A 142 -7.98 -22.23 19.29
CA PHE A 142 -9.27 -21.59 19.43
C PHE A 142 -10.34 -22.65 19.63
N ARG A 143 -11.16 -22.50 20.67
CA ARG A 143 -12.32 -23.36 20.91
C ARG A 143 -13.55 -22.69 20.32
N ARG A 144 -14.18 -23.36 19.36
CA ARG A 144 -15.45 -22.97 18.74
C ARG A 144 -16.61 -23.16 19.72
N ASP A 145 -17.74 -22.53 19.44
CA ASP A 145 -18.92 -22.65 20.30
C ASP A 145 -19.57 -24.05 20.26
N ASN A 146 -19.39 -24.79 19.16
CA ASN A 146 -19.76 -26.20 19.06
C ASN A 146 -18.86 -27.13 19.89
N GLY A 147 -17.81 -26.60 20.54
CA GLY A 147 -16.87 -27.35 21.36
C GLY A 147 -15.64 -27.87 20.62
N GLU A 148 -15.59 -27.77 19.29
CA GLU A 148 -14.43 -28.16 18.49
C GLU A 148 -13.25 -27.20 18.68
N TYR A 149 -12.05 -27.69 18.42
CA TYR A 149 -10.82 -26.91 18.52
C TYR A 149 -10.20 -26.73 17.13
N GLU A 150 -9.75 -25.52 16.84
CA GLU A 150 -9.11 -25.14 15.59
C GLU A 150 -7.84 -24.32 15.89
N LEU A 151 -6.80 -24.45 15.06
CA LEU A 151 -5.61 -23.61 15.13
C LEU A 151 -5.77 -22.41 14.21
N ILE A 152 -5.77 -21.21 14.77
CA ILE A 152 -5.86 -19.98 14.00
C ILE A 152 -4.46 -19.49 13.67
N GLN A 153 -4.16 -19.33 12.38
CA GLN A 153 -2.91 -18.78 11.87
C GLN A 153 -3.04 -17.27 11.64
N CYS A 154 -2.10 -16.49 12.17
CA CYS A 154 -2.08 -15.05 12.05
C CYS A 154 -0.68 -14.52 11.72
N TYR A 155 -0.65 -13.37 11.07
CA TYR A 155 0.58 -12.69 10.67
C TYR A 155 0.52 -11.20 11.00
N ARG A 156 1.66 -10.61 11.37
CA ARG A 156 1.88 -9.15 11.40
C ARG A 156 3.29 -8.85 10.90
N CYS A 157 3.39 -8.07 9.84
CA CYS A 157 4.68 -7.64 9.26
C CYS A 157 4.88 -6.15 9.47
N HIS A 158 6.10 -5.77 9.87
CA HIS A 158 6.61 -4.40 9.87
C HIS A 158 7.60 -4.28 8.70
N HIS A 159 7.29 -3.43 7.74
CA HIS A 159 8.18 -3.22 6.60
C HIS A 159 9.34 -2.29 6.95
N CYS A 160 9.06 -1.04 7.28
CA CYS A 160 10.10 -0.04 7.54
C CYS A 160 9.75 0.82 8.75
N LYS A 161 10.70 0.95 9.70
CA LYS A 161 10.56 1.72 10.95
C LYS A 161 11.18 3.12 10.91
N HIS A 162 11.47 3.65 9.72
CA HIS A 162 12.04 5.00 9.55
C HIS A 162 11.21 6.12 10.20
N LYS A 163 9.90 5.89 10.37
CA LYS A 163 9.00 6.71 11.18
C LYS A 163 8.16 5.78 12.04
N LEU A 164 8.06 6.12 13.33
CA LEU A 164 7.22 5.42 14.29
C LEU A 164 6.03 6.29 14.70
N PRO A 165 4.87 5.68 14.98
CA PRO A 165 4.58 4.25 14.89
C PRO A 165 4.48 3.75 13.43
N VAL A 166 4.64 2.44 13.22
CA VAL A 166 4.27 1.82 11.94
C VAL A 166 2.74 1.69 11.85
N LYS A 167 2.20 1.65 10.62
CA LYS A 167 0.77 1.68 10.38
C LYS A 167 0.34 0.64 9.36
N GLY A 168 -0.69 -0.14 9.71
CA GLY A 168 -1.15 -1.25 8.87
C GLY A 168 -2.52 -1.80 9.23
N GLY A 169 -3.32 -2.15 8.21
CA GLY A 169 -4.62 -2.80 8.42
C GLY A 169 -4.51 -4.24 8.95
N ILE A 170 -5.60 -4.79 9.48
CA ILE A 170 -5.76 -6.22 9.82
C ILE A 170 -6.81 -6.81 8.89
N ARG A 171 -6.46 -7.84 8.11
CA ARG A 171 -7.36 -8.51 7.16
C ARG A 171 -7.86 -9.85 7.70
N TYR A 172 -9.14 -10.17 7.51
CA TYR A 172 -9.68 -11.53 7.71
C TYR A 172 -10.01 -12.16 6.35
N ALA A 173 -9.21 -13.14 5.94
CA ALA A 173 -9.48 -13.92 4.74
C ALA A 173 -8.63 -15.21 4.72
N LEU A 174 -9.07 -16.22 3.97
CA LEU A 174 -8.40 -17.53 3.87
C LEU A 174 -7.10 -17.50 3.05
N ASP A 175 -6.98 -16.52 2.15
CA ASP A 175 -5.83 -16.26 1.28
C ASP A 175 -4.65 -15.61 2.02
N VAL A 176 -4.88 -15.11 3.25
CA VAL A 176 -3.85 -14.50 4.07
C VAL A 176 -2.66 -15.45 4.24
N CYS A 177 -1.51 -15.02 3.73
CA CYS A 177 -0.24 -15.72 3.85
C CYS A 177 0.90 -14.74 4.16
N ALA A 178 2.06 -15.27 4.52
CA ALA A 178 3.23 -14.45 4.85
C ALA A 178 3.66 -13.54 3.69
N ASP A 179 3.59 -14.01 2.44
CA ASP A 179 3.99 -13.24 1.26
C ASP A 179 3.09 -12.02 1.05
N GLU A 180 1.77 -12.24 1.07
CA GLU A 180 0.77 -11.18 0.91
C GLU A 180 0.93 -10.09 1.97
N VAL A 181 1.14 -10.48 3.23
CA VAL A 181 1.28 -9.55 4.35
C VAL A 181 2.57 -8.74 4.25
N LYS A 182 3.67 -9.32 3.74
CA LYS A 182 4.91 -8.58 3.45
C LYS A 182 4.69 -7.55 2.34
N ALA A 183 4.05 -7.95 1.24
CA ALA A 183 3.77 -7.08 0.10
C ALA A 183 2.91 -5.87 0.50
N LEU A 184 1.84 -6.13 1.23
CA LEU A 184 0.94 -5.10 1.71
C LEU A 184 1.60 -4.20 2.77
N ALA A 185 2.50 -4.72 3.61
CA ALA A 185 3.27 -3.89 4.55
C ALA A 185 4.23 -2.94 3.81
N ALA A 186 4.88 -3.42 2.74
CA ALA A 186 5.73 -2.59 1.88
C ALA A 186 4.93 -1.45 1.22
N LEU A 187 3.80 -1.81 0.60
CA LEU A 187 2.87 -0.83 0.03
C LEU A 187 2.40 0.21 1.07
N MET A 188 2.22 -0.17 2.34
CA MET A 188 1.86 0.79 3.38
C MET A 188 2.96 1.81 3.66
N THR A 189 4.24 1.42 3.65
CA THR A 189 5.36 2.37 3.79
C THR A 189 5.33 3.38 2.65
N TYR A 190 5.32 2.90 1.41
CA TYR A 190 5.36 3.78 0.23
C TYR A 190 4.11 4.66 0.17
N LYS A 191 2.94 4.11 0.45
CA LYS A 191 1.68 4.85 0.53
C LYS A 191 1.77 5.99 1.54
N ASN A 192 2.24 5.72 2.76
CA ASN A 192 2.33 6.76 3.78
C ASN A 192 3.32 7.87 3.37
N SER A 193 4.46 7.51 2.76
CA SER A 193 5.42 8.48 2.22
C SER A 193 4.80 9.34 1.11
N CYS A 194 4.04 8.75 0.17
CA CYS A 194 3.41 9.49 -0.93
C CYS A 194 2.40 10.55 -0.48
N VAL A 195 1.77 10.39 0.70
CA VAL A 195 0.82 11.37 1.28
C VAL A 195 1.37 12.12 2.48
N ASN A 196 2.69 12.08 2.70
CA ASN A 196 3.38 12.73 3.82
C ASN A 196 2.79 12.39 5.20
N VAL A 197 2.27 11.18 5.36
CA VAL A 197 1.80 10.67 6.65
C VAL A 197 3.00 10.10 7.41
N PRO A 198 3.26 10.51 8.67
CA PRO A 198 4.51 10.20 9.35
C PRO A 198 4.51 8.80 9.99
N PHE A 199 4.24 7.76 9.20
CA PHE A 199 4.22 6.38 9.65
C PHE A 199 5.01 5.46 8.73
N GLY A 200 5.77 4.53 9.32
CA GLY A 200 6.24 3.35 8.64
C GLY A 200 5.10 2.43 8.19
N GLY A 201 5.39 1.47 7.32
CA GLY A 201 4.42 0.51 6.82
C GLY A 201 4.36 -0.76 7.67
N ALA A 202 3.14 -1.21 7.95
CA ALA A 202 2.88 -2.52 8.52
C ALA A 202 1.63 -3.13 7.85
N LYS A 203 1.42 -4.43 8.07
CA LYS A 203 0.17 -5.11 7.73
C LYS A 203 0.01 -6.33 8.61
N GLY A 204 -1.22 -6.66 8.98
CA GLY A 204 -1.52 -7.96 9.58
C GLY A 204 -2.68 -8.65 8.89
N GLY A 205 -2.80 -9.94 9.16
CA GLY A 205 -3.89 -10.76 8.69
C GLY A 205 -4.15 -11.94 9.62
N ILE A 206 -5.40 -12.37 9.69
CA ILE A 206 -5.84 -13.58 10.36
C ILE A 206 -6.43 -14.48 9.27
N ARG A 207 -5.92 -15.71 9.17
CA ARG A 207 -6.27 -16.66 8.12
C ARG A 207 -7.58 -17.38 8.48
N ILE A 208 -8.70 -16.71 8.29
CA ILE A 208 -10.05 -17.21 8.57
C ILE A 208 -11.03 -16.74 7.51
N ASP A 209 -12.10 -17.51 7.31
CA ASP A 209 -13.30 -17.05 6.63
C ASP A 209 -14.28 -16.48 7.67
N PRO A 210 -14.45 -15.16 7.76
CA PRO A 210 -15.28 -14.54 8.79
C PRO A 210 -16.76 -14.90 8.68
N HIS A 211 -17.24 -15.38 7.52
CA HIS A 211 -18.63 -15.80 7.34
C HIS A 211 -18.94 -17.13 8.03
N LYS A 212 -17.91 -17.93 8.35
CA LYS A 212 -18.04 -19.21 9.06
C LYS A 212 -17.96 -19.08 10.58
N PHE A 213 -17.77 -17.87 11.11
CA PHE A 213 -17.68 -17.62 12.54
C PHE A 213 -18.81 -16.70 12.97
N ASN A 214 -19.34 -16.95 14.17
CA ASN A 214 -20.29 -16.01 14.76
C ASN A 214 -19.56 -14.79 15.35
N SER A 215 -20.31 -13.75 15.72
CA SER A 215 -19.69 -12.51 16.21
C SER A 215 -18.93 -12.67 17.54
N GLN A 216 -19.31 -13.61 18.40
CA GLN A 216 -18.62 -13.87 19.67
C GLN A 216 -17.31 -14.63 19.45
N GLU A 217 -17.30 -15.56 18.49
CA GLU A 217 -16.08 -16.24 18.04
C GLU A 217 -15.09 -15.25 17.43
N LEU A 218 -15.54 -14.39 16.51
CA LEU A 218 -14.71 -13.33 15.93
C LEU A 218 -14.16 -12.39 17.01
N GLU A 219 -14.95 -12.03 18.02
CA GLU A 219 -14.49 -11.24 19.15
C GLU A 219 -13.33 -11.93 19.88
N ARG A 220 -13.52 -13.18 20.31
CA ARG A 220 -12.47 -13.95 21.02
C ARG A 220 -11.20 -14.09 20.18
N ILE A 221 -11.31 -14.34 18.88
CA ILE A 221 -10.17 -14.43 17.96
C ILE A 221 -9.43 -13.08 17.90
N THR A 222 -10.17 -11.98 17.70
CA THR A 222 -9.60 -10.62 17.62
C THR A 222 -8.86 -10.26 18.90
N ARG A 223 -9.50 -10.51 20.05
CA ARG A 223 -8.94 -10.22 21.38
C ARG A 223 -7.69 -11.04 21.65
N LYS A 224 -7.72 -12.34 21.34
CA LYS A 224 -6.56 -13.23 21.49
C LYS A 224 -5.41 -12.77 20.61
N PHE A 225 -5.67 -12.42 19.35
CA PHE A 225 -4.67 -11.88 18.44
C PHE A 225 -4.06 -10.57 18.97
N ALA A 226 -4.88 -9.63 19.44
CA ALA A 226 -4.41 -8.37 20.04
C ALA A 226 -3.46 -8.61 21.23
N LEU A 227 -3.82 -9.56 22.10
CA LEU A 227 -2.99 -9.92 23.26
C LEU A 227 -1.69 -10.59 22.85
N GLU A 228 -1.70 -11.52 21.88
CA GLU A 228 -0.47 -12.17 21.40
C GLU A 228 0.50 -11.18 20.76
N LEU A 229 -0.01 -10.18 20.03
CA LEU A 229 0.81 -9.09 19.49
C LEU A 229 1.37 -8.20 20.61
N ALA A 230 0.54 -7.83 21.57
CA ALA A 230 0.93 -6.93 22.65
C ALA A 230 1.94 -7.58 23.61
N LYS A 231 1.80 -8.88 23.93
CA LYS A 231 2.76 -9.64 24.76
C LYS A 231 4.16 -9.69 24.14
N LYS A 232 4.24 -9.69 22.80
CA LYS A 232 5.50 -9.67 22.05
C LYS A 232 5.99 -8.24 21.78
N SER A 233 5.39 -7.23 22.41
CA SER A 233 5.67 -5.81 22.20
C SER A 233 5.63 -5.39 20.72
N TYR A 234 4.82 -6.07 19.92
CA TYR A 234 4.72 -5.84 18.47
C TYR A 234 3.74 -4.73 18.12
N VAL A 235 2.84 -4.39 19.06
CA VAL A 235 1.88 -3.29 18.97
C VAL A 235 1.99 -2.38 20.18
N GLY A 236 1.70 -1.11 19.96
CA GLY A 236 1.77 -0.05 20.97
C GLY A 236 1.48 1.29 20.31
N PRO A 237 0.89 2.29 21.01
CA PRO A 237 0.55 3.58 20.40
C PRO A 237 1.76 4.28 19.74
N GLY A 238 2.96 4.10 20.29
CA GLY A 238 4.23 4.60 19.74
C GLY A 238 5.02 3.60 18.88
N ILE A 239 4.55 2.37 18.71
CA ILE A 239 5.29 1.28 18.03
C ILE A 239 4.59 0.88 16.73
N ASP A 240 3.36 0.38 16.81
CA ASP A 240 2.56 -0.07 15.68
C ASP A 240 1.08 0.14 16.01
N VAL A 241 0.40 0.85 15.11
CA VAL A 241 -1.02 1.19 15.23
C VAL A 241 -1.80 0.44 14.13
N PRO A 242 -2.61 -0.59 14.45
CA PRO A 242 -3.43 -1.27 13.47
C PRO A 242 -4.64 -0.45 12.96
N ALA A 243 -5.32 -0.95 11.93
CA ALA A 243 -6.53 -0.36 11.33
C ALA A 243 -7.43 -1.43 10.68
N PRO A 244 -8.65 -1.07 10.26
CA PRO A 244 -9.49 -1.94 9.43
C PRO A 244 -8.86 -2.20 8.06
N ASP A 245 -9.17 -3.36 7.51
CA ASP A 245 -8.90 -3.80 6.14
C ASP A 245 -10.04 -4.71 5.65
N TYR A 246 -9.77 -5.62 4.71
CA TYR A 246 -10.78 -6.53 4.19
C TYR A 246 -11.38 -7.39 5.32
N ASN A 247 -12.71 -7.42 5.38
CA ASN A 247 -13.54 -8.07 6.40
C ASN A 247 -13.29 -7.65 7.86
N THR A 248 -12.69 -6.48 8.10
CA THR A 248 -12.63 -5.89 9.45
C THR A 248 -13.11 -4.45 9.40
N GLY A 249 -13.71 -4.00 10.50
CA GLY A 249 -14.34 -2.70 10.62
C GLY A 249 -14.21 -2.10 12.01
N ALA A 250 -15.11 -1.18 12.35
CA ALA A 250 -15.09 -0.49 13.63
C ALA A 250 -15.28 -1.44 14.82
N LYS A 251 -16.04 -2.52 14.62
CA LYS A 251 -16.29 -3.56 15.63
C LYS A 251 -15.00 -4.27 16.06
N GLU A 252 -14.22 -4.76 15.11
CA GLU A 252 -12.96 -5.46 15.40
C GLU A 252 -11.93 -4.51 16.01
N MET A 253 -11.88 -3.24 15.57
CA MET A 253 -10.99 -2.24 16.17
C MET A 253 -11.39 -1.89 17.60
N SER A 254 -12.69 -1.93 17.92
CA SER A 254 -13.19 -1.77 19.29
C SER A 254 -12.69 -2.89 20.20
N TRP A 255 -12.82 -4.15 19.77
CA TRP A 255 -12.33 -5.30 20.53
C TRP A 255 -10.80 -5.28 20.70
N PHE A 256 -10.07 -4.89 19.65
CA PHE A 256 -8.63 -4.76 19.70
C PHE A 256 -8.19 -3.72 20.74
N TYR A 257 -8.81 -2.54 20.71
CA TYR A 257 -8.55 -1.49 21.69
C TYR A 257 -8.87 -1.96 23.12
N ASP A 258 -10.06 -2.51 23.33
CA ASP A 258 -10.54 -2.94 24.65
C ASP A 258 -9.61 -4.00 25.26
N SER A 259 -9.15 -4.95 24.46
CA SER A 259 -8.19 -5.97 24.91
C SER A 259 -6.84 -5.39 25.31
N TYR A 260 -6.31 -4.42 24.57
CA TYR A 260 -5.04 -3.77 24.93
C TYR A 260 -5.20 -2.90 26.18
N ALA A 261 -6.19 -2.02 26.20
CA ALA A 261 -6.39 -1.03 27.26
C ALA A 261 -6.70 -1.67 28.62
N LYS A 262 -7.43 -2.78 28.67
CA LYS A 262 -7.74 -3.49 29.93
C LYS A 262 -6.61 -4.39 30.42
N THR A 263 -5.59 -4.65 29.61
CA THR A 263 -4.50 -5.57 29.96
C THR A 263 -3.17 -4.82 29.98
N ILE A 264 -2.35 -4.96 28.94
CA ILE A 264 -0.98 -4.45 28.87
C ILE A 264 -0.94 -2.92 28.86
N GLY A 265 -1.95 -2.27 28.28
CA GLY A 265 -2.06 -0.83 28.18
C GLY A 265 -2.78 -0.15 29.34
N HIS A 266 -3.04 -0.83 30.47
CA HIS A 266 -3.87 -0.28 31.55
C HIS A 266 -3.32 1.02 32.17
N SER A 267 -2.01 1.20 32.12
CA SER A 267 -1.30 2.37 32.65
C SER A 267 -0.87 3.35 31.56
N ASP A 268 -1.07 3.03 30.28
CA ASP A 268 -0.68 3.88 29.17
C ASP A 268 -1.76 4.95 28.92
N ILE A 269 -1.40 6.22 29.16
CA ILE A 269 -2.26 7.37 28.88
C ILE A 269 -2.72 7.42 27.42
N ASN A 270 -1.91 6.90 26.50
CA ASN A 270 -2.17 6.86 25.07
C ASN A 270 -2.79 5.54 24.62
N ALA A 271 -3.29 4.69 25.51
CA ALA A 271 -3.85 3.39 25.15
C ALA A 271 -4.95 3.48 24.07
N MET A 272 -5.74 4.57 24.04
CA MET A 272 -6.72 4.81 22.97
C MET A 272 -6.09 4.96 21.58
N GLY A 273 -4.83 5.37 21.49
CA GLY A 273 -4.05 5.49 20.27
C GLY A 273 -3.58 4.17 19.67
N ILE A 274 -3.79 3.03 20.34
CA ILE A 274 -3.29 1.71 19.90
C ILE A 274 -3.81 1.30 18.51
N VAL A 275 -5.02 1.75 18.13
CA VAL A 275 -5.67 1.34 16.88
C VAL A 275 -6.52 2.46 16.31
N THR A 276 -6.59 2.58 14.97
CA THR A 276 -7.47 3.55 14.30
C THR A 276 -8.66 2.86 13.63
N GLY A 277 -9.68 3.61 13.22
CA GLY A 277 -10.91 3.03 12.66
C GLY A 277 -11.92 2.56 13.71
N LYS A 278 -11.73 2.98 14.97
CA LYS A 278 -12.68 2.74 16.07
C LYS A 278 -14.03 3.44 15.83
N PRO A 279 -15.11 3.00 16.50
CA PRO A 279 -16.37 3.72 16.53
C PRO A 279 -16.22 5.13 17.12
N LEU A 280 -17.12 6.05 16.76
CA LEU A 280 -17.05 7.45 17.23
C LEU A 280 -17.05 7.58 18.75
N PHE A 281 -17.88 6.81 19.43
CA PHE A 281 -17.98 6.84 20.90
C PHE A 281 -16.74 6.26 21.61
N LEU A 282 -15.83 5.60 20.89
CA LEU A 282 -14.55 5.08 21.40
C LEU A 282 -13.34 5.85 20.85
N GLY A 283 -13.48 7.16 20.64
CA GLY A 283 -12.39 8.00 20.12
C GLY A 283 -12.09 7.76 18.63
N GLY A 284 -13.07 7.25 17.87
CA GLY A 284 -13.04 7.24 16.41
C GLY A 284 -13.21 8.64 15.82
N ILE A 285 -12.71 8.85 14.60
CA ILE A 285 -12.82 10.13 13.90
C ILE A 285 -13.96 10.09 12.86
N ARG A 286 -14.72 11.19 12.77
CA ARG A 286 -15.83 11.34 11.81
C ARG A 286 -15.32 11.19 10.37
N GLY A 287 -16.12 10.49 9.56
CA GLY A 287 -15.82 10.25 8.15
C GLY A 287 -14.74 9.21 7.88
N ARG A 288 -14.16 8.55 8.90
CA ARG A 288 -13.11 7.54 8.70
C ARG A 288 -13.55 6.38 7.82
N GLU A 289 -14.78 5.91 7.96
CA GLU A 289 -15.34 4.83 7.15
C GLU A 289 -15.38 5.21 5.66
N SER A 290 -15.91 6.41 5.37
CA SER A 290 -15.97 6.98 4.03
C SER A 290 -14.65 7.53 3.48
N ALA A 291 -13.63 7.69 4.32
CA ALA A 291 -12.43 8.45 3.97
C ALA A 291 -11.68 7.85 2.78
N THR A 292 -11.65 6.52 2.67
CA THR A 292 -10.97 5.85 1.56
C THR A 292 -11.71 6.04 0.25
N GLY A 293 -13.03 5.85 0.21
CA GLY A 293 -13.83 6.12 -1.00
C GLY A 293 -13.79 7.60 -1.42
N ARG A 294 -13.80 8.52 -0.43
CA ARG A 294 -13.60 9.95 -0.68
C ARG A 294 -12.24 10.24 -1.29
N GLY A 295 -11.18 9.58 -0.79
CA GLY A 295 -9.83 9.70 -1.31
C GLY A 295 -9.71 9.27 -2.76
N VAL A 296 -10.36 8.15 -3.13
CA VAL A 296 -10.42 7.68 -4.53
C VAL A 296 -11.05 8.75 -5.42
N PHE A 297 -12.26 9.20 -5.09
CA PHE A 297 -12.94 10.27 -5.84
C PHE A 297 -12.06 11.52 -5.97
N ASN A 298 -11.53 12.01 -4.85
CA ASN A 298 -10.70 13.20 -4.79
C ASN A 298 -9.41 13.09 -5.62
N SER A 299 -8.82 11.90 -5.71
CA SER A 299 -7.64 11.66 -6.54
C SER A 299 -8.01 11.66 -8.02
N THR A 300 -9.08 10.96 -8.38
CA THR A 300 -9.57 10.91 -9.77
C THR A 300 -10.00 12.29 -10.26
N ASP A 301 -10.68 13.06 -9.43
CA ASP A 301 -11.12 14.43 -9.75
C ASP A 301 -9.94 15.35 -10.10
N ILE A 302 -8.81 15.26 -9.38
CA ILE A 302 -7.60 16.02 -9.73
C ILE A 302 -7.06 15.67 -11.11
N PHE A 303 -7.00 14.37 -11.45
CA PHE A 303 -6.51 13.95 -12.76
C PHE A 303 -7.52 14.28 -13.87
N LEU A 304 -8.81 14.10 -13.61
CA LEU A 304 -9.88 14.44 -14.56
C LEU A 304 -9.94 15.93 -14.87
N ASN A 305 -9.62 16.80 -13.92
CA ASN A 305 -9.60 18.24 -14.16
C ASN A 305 -8.27 18.74 -14.77
N ASN A 306 -7.31 17.86 -15.06
CA ASN A 306 -6.07 18.22 -15.73
C ASN A 306 -6.20 18.02 -17.24
N GLU A 307 -6.20 19.13 -17.98
CA GLU A 307 -6.41 19.14 -19.43
C GLU A 307 -5.34 18.36 -20.20
N GLU A 308 -4.07 18.42 -19.76
CA GLU A 308 -2.98 17.72 -20.46
C GLU A 308 -3.19 16.20 -20.40
N TYR A 309 -3.48 15.66 -19.20
CA TYR A 309 -3.73 14.24 -19.04
C TYR A 309 -4.99 13.79 -19.76
N MET A 310 -6.04 14.61 -19.72
CA MET A 310 -7.29 14.30 -20.42
C MET A 310 -7.13 14.32 -21.94
N CYS A 311 -6.33 15.24 -22.47
CA CYS A 311 -5.98 15.28 -23.89
C CYS A 311 -5.20 14.03 -24.33
N GLU A 312 -4.23 13.58 -23.53
CA GLU A 312 -3.44 12.36 -23.84
C GLU A 312 -4.30 11.09 -23.93
N ILE A 313 -5.38 11.00 -23.14
CA ILE A 313 -6.30 9.86 -23.16
C ILE A 313 -7.54 10.09 -24.04
N GLY A 314 -7.66 11.25 -24.69
CA GLY A 314 -8.78 11.61 -25.56
C GLY A 314 -10.12 11.80 -24.83
N LEU A 315 -10.11 12.22 -23.57
CA LEU A 315 -11.31 12.50 -22.78
C LEU A 315 -11.44 13.99 -22.46
N THR A 316 -12.65 14.42 -22.10
CA THR A 316 -12.92 15.80 -21.67
C THR A 316 -12.63 15.99 -20.17
N PRO A 317 -12.19 17.19 -19.73
CA PRO A 317 -11.86 17.46 -18.33
C PRO A 317 -13.10 17.74 -17.49
N THR A 318 -13.89 16.70 -17.24
CA THR A 318 -15.08 16.78 -16.40
C THR A 318 -15.45 15.42 -15.83
N MET A 319 -16.00 15.40 -14.61
CA MET A 319 -16.63 14.21 -14.04
C MET A 319 -18.02 13.94 -14.64
N LYS A 320 -18.72 15.00 -15.07
CA LYS A 320 -20.10 14.90 -15.53
C LYS A 320 -20.18 13.99 -16.77
N ASP A 321 -21.18 13.12 -16.78
CA ASP A 321 -21.43 12.15 -17.86
C ASP A 321 -20.36 11.07 -18.07
N LYS A 322 -19.28 11.06 -17.27
CA LYS A 322 -18.33 9.94 -17.28
C LYS A 322 -18.96 8.70 -16.67
N THR A 323 -18.66 7.56 -17.27
CA THR A 323 -19.15 6.26 -16.84
C THR A 323 -18.08 5.49 -16.08
N PHE A 324 -18.46 4.74 -15.05
CA PHE A 324 -17.53 3.89 -14.30
C PHE A 324 -18.18 2.59 -13.84
N ILE A 325 -17.35 1.58 -13.59
CA ILE A 325 -17.73 0.27 -13.03
C ILE A 325 -16.98 0.10 -11.72
N VAL A 326 -17.62 -0.48 -10.71
CA VAL A 326 -17.01 -0.74 -9.39
C VAL A 326 -16.91 -2.23 -9.15
N GLN A 327 -15.69 -2.73 -8.94
CA GLN A 327 -15.46 -4.10 -8.49
C GLN A 327 -15.21 -4.09 -6.98
N GLY A 328 -16.06 -4.81 -6.24
CA GLY A 328 -16.13 -4.84 -4.79
C GLY A 328 -16.94 -3.68 -4.23
N PHE A 329 -18.02 -3.97 -3.52
CA PHE A 329 -18.99 -3.05 -2.94
C PHE A 329 -18.93 -2.96 -1.41
N GLY A 330 -17.78 -3.32 -0.83
CA GLY A 330 -17.47 -3.02 0.57
C GLY A 330 -17.22 -1.53 0.85
N ASN A 331 -16.62 -1.23 2.01
CA ASN A 331 -16.36 0.14 2.48
C ASN A 331 -15.73 1.08 1.42
N VAL A 332 -14.78 0.59 0.62
CA VAL A 332 -14.13 1.43 -0.40
C VAL A 332 -15.04 1.66 -1.60
N GLY A 333 -15.58 0.60 -2.18
CA GLY A 333 -16.37 0.68 -3.41
C GLY A 333 -17.69 1.42 -3.24
N TYR A 334 -18.45 1.11 -2.19
CA TYR A 334 -19.70 1.80 -1.87
C TYR A 334 -19.49 3.31 -1.74
N HIS A 335 -18.52 3.72 -0.91
CA HIS A 335 -18.26 5.14 -0.69
C HIS A 335 -17.70 5.83 -1.93
N ALA A 336 -16.81 5.18 -2.69
CA ALA A 336 -16.32 5.71 -3.96
C ALA A 336 -17.49 5.94 -4.93
N ALA A 337 -18.30 4.92 -5.20
CA ALA A 337 -19.45 5.00 -6.10
C ALA A 337 -20.39 6.15 -5.73
N ARG A 338 -20.69 6.29 -4.43
CA ARG A 338 -21.52 7.37 -3.91
C ARG A 338 -20.93 8.76 -4.20
N TYR A 339 -19.62 8.96 -4.05
CA TYR A 339 -18.98 10.25 -4.35
C TYR A 339 -18.91 10.52 -5.85
N PHE A 340 -18.60 9.52 -6.68
CA PHE A 340 -18.63 9.67 -8.13
C PHE A 340 -20.03 10.04 -8.63
N GLN A 341 -21.05 9.32 -8.18
CA GLN A 341 -22.44 9.58 -8.57
C GLN A 341 -22.94 10.96 -8.14
N LYS A 342 -22.61 11.39 -6.91
CA LYS A 342 -22.96 12.73 -6.41
C LYS A 342 -22.38 13.86 -7.27
N ASN A 343 -21.27 13.62 -7.97
CA ASN A 343 -20.59 14.60 -8.81
C ASN A 343 -20.84 14.39 -10.31
N GLY A 344 -21.90 13.64 -10.67
CA GLY A 344 -22.36 13.51 -12.07
C GLY A 344 -21.78 12.33 -12.84
N GLY A 345 -20.97 11.47 -12.20
CA GLY A 345 -20.55 10.21 -12.79
C GLY A 345 -21.70 9.19 -12.83
N LYS A 346 -21.73 8.33 -13.84
CA LYS A 346 -22.74 7.29 -14.03
C LYS A 346 -22.14 5.91 -13.74
N CYS A 347 -22.61 5.26 -12.69
CA CYS A 347 -22.23 3.87 -12.40
C CYS A 347 -22.96 2.94 -13.37
N LEU A 348 -22.22 2.22 -14.22
CA LEU A 348 -22.81 1.26 -15.16
C LEU A 348 -23.03 -0.12 -14.55
N GLY A 349 -22.21 -0.48 -13.56
CA GLY A 349 -22.24 -1.81 -12.97
C GLY A 349 -21.42 -1.90 -11.69
N ILE A 350 -21.82 -2.83 -10.86
CA ILE A 350 -21.13 -3.23 -9.63
C ILE A 350 -20.90 -4.74 -9.74
N ILE A 351 -19.67 -5.18 -9.48
CA ILE A 351 -19.26 -6.58 -9.53
C ILE A 351 -18.84 -7.00 -8.12
N GLU A 352 -19.37 -8.11 -7.62
CA GLU A 352 -19.00 -8.73 -6.34
C GLU A 352 -18.60 -10.19 -6.52
N GLN A 353 -18.12 -10.83 -5.46
CA GLN A 353 -17.60 -12.20 -5.49
C GLN A 353 -18.65 -13.24 -5.95
N ASP A 354 -19.93 -12.97 -5.73
CA ASP A 354 -21.08 -13.82 -6.06
C ASP A 354 -21.59 -13.64 -7.49
N THR A 355 -21.09 -12.66 -8.25
CA THR A 355 -21.46 -12.44 -9.65
C THR A 355 -20.44 -13.08 -10.59
N ALA A 356 -20.90 -14.06 -11.37
CA ALA A 356 -20.14 -14.83 -12.37
C ALA A 356 -19.74 -14.00 -13.59
#